data_AF-A0A352WXV6-F1
#
_entry.id   AF-A0A352WXV6-F1
#
_cell.length_a   1.000
_cell.length_b   1.000
_cell.length_c   1.000
_cell.angle_alpha   90.00
_cell.angle_beta   90.00
_cell.angle_gamma   90.00
#
_symmetry.space_group_name_H-M   'P 1'
#
loop_
_entity.id
_entity.type
_entity.pdbx_description
1 polymer ?
#
loop_
_entity_poly.entity_id
_entity_poly.type
_entity_poly.pdbx_seq_one_letter_code
_entity_poly.pdbx_strand_id
1 'polypeptide(L)'
;MDVEFPIKPVCMEASPALGVDCGRYAVMRGPVVYCLEECDNGKYVRDIALYESAGFTEIDEKDFYVPVLKTKGCRRANRAALYVPKDHYPYEEVDITLIPYHAFANRTEGEMLVWVQVK
;
A
#
# COMPACT_ATOMS: atom_id res chain seq x y z
N MET A 1 17.37 -31.73 -5.76
CA MET A 1 17.96 -30.86 -4.73
C MET A 1 16.93 -29.79 -4.51
N ASP A 2 16.22 -29.86 -3.39
CA ASP A 2 15.12 -28.94 -3.08
C ASP A 2 15.68 -27.74 -2.33
N VAL A 3 15.24 -26.54 -2.72
CA VAL A 3 15.63 -25.28 -2.10
C VAL A 3 14.38 -24.59 -1.61
N GLU A 4 14.31 -24.34 -0.31
CA GLU A 4 13.21 -23.62 0.31
C GLU A 4 13.61 -22.17 0.59
N PHE A 5 12.78 -21.23 0.12
CA PHE A 5 12.90 -19.83 0.48
C PHE A 5 11.71 -19.44 1.36
N PRO A 6 11.93 -18.84 2.54
CA PRO A 6 10.86 -18.37 3.40
C PRO A 6 10.28 -17.05 2.87
N ILE A 7 9.55 -17.12 1.75
CA ILE A 7 8.94 -15.97 1.09
C ILE A 7 7.78 -15.46 1.94
N LYS A 8 7.92 -14.25 2.47
CA LYS A 8 6.90 -13.55 3.25
C LYS A 8 6.81 -12.08 2.81
N PRO A 9 5.66 -11.41 3.04
CA PRO A 9 5.54 -9.98 2.83
C PRO A 9 6.42 -9.22 3.82
N VAL A 10 7.09 -8.18 3.34
CA VAL A 10 7.95 -7.29 4.11
C VAL A 10 7.73 -5.85 3.69
N CYS A 11 7.92 -4.91 4.61
CA CYS A 11 7.99 -3.48 4.32
C CYS A 11 9.44 -3.07 4.14
N MET A 12 9.76 -2.42 3.01
CA MET A 12 11.05 -1.84 2.73
C MET A 12 10.97 -0.33 2.93
N GLU A 13 11.83 0.20 3.80
CA GLU A 13 11.93 1.64 4.06
C GLU A 13 12.89 2.31 3.06
N ALA A 14 12.49 3.46 2.52
CA ALA A 14 13.38 4.29 1.73
C ALA A 14 14.39 5.00 2.64
N SER A 15 15.60 5.26 2.12
CA SER A 15 16.58 6.07 2.84
C SER A 15 15.99 7.45 3.21
N PRO A 16 16.20 7.96 4.43
CA PRO A 16 15.77 9.32 4.79
C PRO A 16 16.37 10.44 3.92
N ALA A 17 17.47 10.15 3.20
CA ALA A 17 18.05 11.09 2.24
C ALA A 17 17.24 11.23 0.94
N LEU A 18 16.33 10.29 0.65
CA LEU A 18 15.46 10.32 -0.52
C LEU A 18 14.19 11.12 -0.19
N GLY A 19 14.23 12.43 -0.44
CA GLY A 19 13.15 13.33 0.01
C GLY A 19 11.73 12.98 -0.47
N VAL A 20 11.58 12.32 -1.62
CA VAL A 20 10.26 11.94 -2.15
C VAL A 20 9.62 10.76 -1.40
N ASP A 21 10.46 9.85 -0.89
CA ASP A 21 10.02 8.60 -0.25
C ASP A 21 10.38 8.51 1.24
N CYS A 22 11.03 9.54 1.80
CA CYS A 22 11.35 9.61 3.23
C CYS A 22 10.08 9.41 4.09
N GLY A 23 10.16 8.47 5.04
CA GLY A 23 9.02 8.10 5.89
C GLY A 23 7.93 7.31 5.18
N ARG A 24 8.25 6.69 4.02
CA ARG A 24 7.34 5.80 3.27
C ARG A 24 7.96 4.43 3.11
N TYR A 25 7.09 3.41 3.10
CA TYR A 25 7.48 2.03 2.88
C TYR A 25 6.90 1.50 1.56
N ALA A 26 7.66 0.63 0.89
CA ALA A 26 7.18 -0.21 -0.19
C ALA A 26 6.93 -1.63 0.35
N VAL A 27 5.80 -2.24 -0.01
CA VAL A 27 5.51 -3.62 0.37
C VAL A 27 6.08 -4.56 -0.70
N MET A 28 6.79 -5.59 -0.26
CA MET A 28 7.38 -6.60 -1.13
C MET A 28 7.06 -8.00 -0.63
N ARG A 29 6.96 -8.98 -1.55
CA ARG A 29 6.94 -10.40 -1.22
C ARG A 29 7.93 -11.13 -2.11
N GLY A 30 9.03 -11.59 -1.53
CA GLY A 30 10.16 -12.11 -2.30
C GLY A 30 10.71 -11.03 -3.24
N PRO A 31 10.89 -11.29 -4.55
CA PRO A 31 11.39 -10.30 -5.50
C PRO A 31 10.31 -9.32 -6.00
N VAL A 32 9.04 -9.50 -5.63
CA VAL A 32 7.93 -8.77 -6.20
C VAL A 32 7.58 -7.56 -5.34
N VAL A 33 7.59 -6.38 -5.96
CA VAL A 33 7.07 -5.13 -5.38
C VAL A 33 5.56 -5.05 -5.58
N TYR A 34 4.84 -4.55 -4.58
CA TYR A 34 3.40 -4.39 -4.59
C TYR A 34 2.99 -2.92 -4.69
N CYS A 35 1.78 -2.66 -5.18
CA CYS A 35 1.19 -1.34 -5.25
C CYS A 35 -0.29 -1.35 -4.85
N LEU A 36 -0.80 -0.18 -4.47
CA LEU A 36 -2.23 0.08 -4.32
C LEU A 36 -2.77 0.64 -5.63
N GLU A 37 -3.92 0.13 -6.08
CA GLU A 37 -4.70 0.73 -7.17
C GLU A 37 -6.04 1.30 -6.65
N GLU A 38 -6.53 2.37 -7.29
CA GLU A 38 -7.79 3.04 -6.94
C GLU A 38 -9.00 2.10 -7.00
N CYS A 39 -9.03 1.16 -7.95
CA CYS A 39 -10.17 0.24 -8.08
C CYS A 39 -10.33 -0.69 -6.87
N ASP A 40 -9.27 -0.96 -6.12
CA ASP A 40 -9.34 -1.77 -4.90
C ASP A 40 -9.41 -0.93 -3.61
N ASN A 41 -8.84 0.28 -3.63
CA ASN A 41 -8.61 1.08 -2.42
C ASN A 41 -9.41 2.39 -2.38
N GLY A 42 -10.14 2.69 -3.46
CA GLY A 42 -10.85 3.95 -3.66
C GLY A 42 -9.95 5.12 -4.03
N LYS A 43 -10.58 6.28 -4.24
CA LYS A 43 -9.92 7.54 -4.63
C LYS A 43 -8.92 8.03 -3.59
N TYR A 44 -7.98 8.87 -4.04
CA TYR A 44 -6.97 9.51 -3.21
C TYR A 44 -6.05 8.51 -2.52
N VAL A 45 -5.55 7.54 -3.28
CA VAL A 45 -4.70 6.43 -2.82
C VAL A 45 -3.46 6.97 -2.08
N ARG A 46 -2.95 8.15 -2.47
CA ARG A 46 -1.80 8.82 -1.82
C ARG A 46 -1.99 9.17 -0.35
N ASP A 47 -3.23 9.21 0.14
CA ASP A 47 -3.55 9.53 1.54
C ASP A 47 -3.76 8.29 2.41
N ILE A 48 -3.64 7.11 1.82
CA ILE A 48 -3.63 5.85 2.56
C ILE A 48 -2.26 5.72 3.24
N ALA A 49 -2.31 5.35 4.52
CA ALA A 49 -1.15 5.02 5.33
C ALA A 49 -1.29 3.60 5.90
N LEU A 50 -0.20 2.85 5.88
CA LEU A 50 -0.07 1.57 6.59
C LEU A 50 0.16 1.84 8.07
N TYR A 51 -0.33 0.95 8.92
CA TYR A 51 0.09 0.94 10.33
C TYR A 51 1.53 0.41 10.46
N GLU A 52 2.32 0.94 11.38
CA GLU A 52 3.66 0.42 11.70
C GLU A 52 3.64 -1.08 12.04
N SER A 53 2.56 -1.55 12.66
CA SER A 53 2.32 -2.94 13.05
C SER A 53 1.61 -3.78 11.97
N ALA A 54 1.47 -3.27 10.75
CA ALA A 54 0.70 -3.93 9.70
C ALA A 54 1.21 -5.35 9.42
N GLY A 55 0.33 -6.33 9.65
CA GLY A 55 0.47 -7.69 9.13
C GLY A 55 -0.23 -7.83 7.79
N PHE A 56 0.22 -8.79 6.97
CA PHE A 56 -0.34 -9.04 5.64
C PHE A 56 -0.95 -10.44 5.56
N THR A 57 -2.18 -10.51 5.06
CA THR A 57 -2.83 -11.76 4.68
C THR A 57 -2.65 -11.97 3.17
N GLU A 58 -2.07 -13.10 2.79
CA GLU A 58 -1.93 -13.51 1.39
C GLU A 58 -3.23 -14.15 0.90
N ILE A 59 -3.76 -13.66 -0.22
CA ILE A 59 -4.96 -14.18 -0.86
C ILE A 59 -4.62 -14.57 -2.30
N ASP A 60 -4.78 -15.86 -2.62
CA ASP A 60 -4.64 -16.34 -3.99
C ASP A 60 -5.85 -15.91 -4.82
N GLU A 61 -5.62 -15.05 -5.80
CA GLU A 61 -6.63 -14.60 -6.76
C GLU A 61 -6.22 -15.05 -8.16
N LYS A 62 -7.19 -15.54 -8.95
CA LYS A 62 -6.92 -16.18 -10.25
C LYS A 62 -6.28 -15.24 -11.28
N ASP A 63 -6.49 -13.95 -11.13
CA ASP A 63 -6.03 -12.93 -12.06
C ASP A 63 -4.54 -12.60 -11.87
N PHE A 64 -3.92 -13.07 -10.79
CA PHE A 64 -2.53 -12.78 -10.45
C PHE A 64 -1.71 -14.07 -10.27
N TYR A 65 -0.47 -14.06 -10.77
CA TYR A 65 0.45 -15.19 -10.64
C TYR A 65 1.10 -15.30 -9.26
N VAL A 66 0.97 -14.27 -8.43
CA VAL A 66 1.40 -14.24 -7.03
C VAL A 66 0.26 -13.69 -6.18
N PRO A 67 0.20 -14.00 -4.88
CA PRO A 67 -0.93 -13.63 -4.04
C PRO A 67 -1.11 -12.11 -3.95
N VAL A 68 -2.36 -11.68 -3.82
CA VAL A 68 -2.73 -10.34 -3.39
C VAL A 68 -2.48 -10.22 -1.88
N LEU A 69 -2.08 -9.05 -1.41
CA LEU A 69 -1.86 -8.79 0.01
C LEU A 69 -2.99 -7.93 0.57
N LYS A 70 -3.62 -8.39 1.65
CA LYS A 70 -4.63 -7.61 2.37
C LYS A 70 -4.14 -7.20 3.75
N THR A 71 -4.43 -5.97 4.14
CA THR A 71 -4.10 -5.43 5.46
C THR A 71 -5.08 -4.33 5.86
N LYS A 72 -4.90 -3.79 7.07
CA LYS A 72 -5.59 -2.59 7.55
C LYS A 72 -4.63 -1.42 7.53
N GLY A 73 -5.17 -0.24 7.30
CA GLY A 73 -4.46 1.01 7.49
C GLY A 73 -5.46 2.13 7.75
N CYS A 74 -5.05 3.37 7.48
CA CYS A 74 -5.92 4.51 7.69
C CYS A 74 -5.76 5.57 6.60
N ARG A 75 -6.75 6.44 6.50
CA ARG A 75 -6.69 7.65 5.67
C ARG A 75 -7.49 8.78 6.33
N ARG A 76 -7.32 10.01 5.88
CA ARG A 76 -8.09 11.15 6.39
C ARG A 76 -9.47 11.22 5.75
N ALA A 77 -10.48 11.47 6.58
CA ALA A 77 -11.85 11.75 6.16
C ALA A 77 -12.07 13.25 5.90
N ASN A 78 -13.11 13.58 5.13
CA ASN A 78 -13.64 14.93 4.90
C ASN A 78 -12.62 15.97 4.35
N ARG A 79 -12.28 15.91 3.06
CA ARG A 79 -11.23 16.71 2.39
C ARG A 79 -11.73 18.07 1.85
N ALA A 80 -12.41 18.86 2.67
CA ALA A 80 -13.16 20.02 2.18
C ALA A 80 -12.33 21.32 1.98
N ALA A 81 -11.21 21.49 2.69
CA ALA A 81 -10.48 22.77 2.72
C ALA A 81 -8.98 22.63 2.36
N LEU A 82 -8.44 23.65 1.69
CA LEU A 82 -7.04 23.66 1.25
C LEU A 82 -6.04 23.76 2.42
N TYR A 83 -6.36 24.59 3.42
CA TYR A 83 -5.56 24.77 4.63
C TYR A 83 -6.46 24.78 5.86
N VAL A 84 -6.08 24.02 6.89
CA VAL A 84 -6.78 23.91 8.16
C VAL A 84 -5.77 23.76 9.30
N PRO A 85 -6.14 24.06 10.55
CA PRO A 85 -5.30 23.73 11.70
C PRO A 85 -4.92 22.25 11.73
N LYS A 86 -3.80 21.94 12.37
CA LYS A 86 -3.37 20.56 12.62
C LYS A 86 -4.52 19.78 13.29
N ASP A 87 -4.62 18.49 12.96
CA ASP A 87 -5.59 17.54 13.55
C ASP A 87 -7.06 17.79 13.19
N HIS A 88 -7.34 18.69 12.23
CA HIS A 88 -8.71 18.95 11.76
C HIS A 88 -9.35 17.76 11.03
N TYR A 89 -8.55 16.96 10.30
CA TYR A 89 -9.06 15.83 9.54
C TYR A 89 -8.96 14.54 10.38
N PRO A 90 -10.10 13.94 10.80
CA PRO A 90 -10.07 12.68 11.51
C PRO A 90 -9.60 11.57 10.57
N TYR A 91 -8.93 10.57 11.14
CA TYR A 91 -8.56 9.37 10.41
C TYR A 91 -9.66 8.32 10.53
N GLU A 92 -9.91 7.62 9.44
CA GLU A 92 -10.75 6.42 9.40
C GLU A 92 -9.88 5.20 9.07
N GLU A 93 -10.22 4.05 9.65
CA GLU A 93 -9.60 2.78 9.28
C GLU A 93 -10.14 2.32 7.92
N VAL A 94 -9.26 1.75 7.11
CA VAL A 94 -9.60 1.21 5.80
C VAL A 94 -8.99 -0.18 5.60
N ASP A 95 -9.71 -1.03 4.86
CA ASP A 95 -9.15 -2.23 4.26
C ASP A 95 -8.27 -1.83 3.07
N ILE A 96 -7.06 -2.37 3.03
CA ILE A 96 -6.08 -2.12 1.97
C ILE A 96 -5.85 -3.42 1.22
N THR A 97 -5.89 -3.32 -0.10
CA THR A 97 -5.55 -4.41 -1.02
C THR A 97 -4.35 -3.97 -1.86
N LEU A 98 -3.26 -4.71 -1.77
CA LEU A 98 -2.08 -4.51 -2.61
C LEU A 98 -1.97 -5.63 -3.63
N ILE A 99 -1.76 -5.25 -4.88
CA ILE A 99 -1.52 -6.17 -5.99
C ILE A 99 -0.05 -6.09 -6.44
N PRO A 100 0.46 -7.09 -7.17
CA PRO A 100 1.81 -7.03 -7.74
C PRO A 100 1.94 -5.83 -8.67
N TYR A 101 3.01 -5.05 -8.50
CA TYR A 101 3.22 -3.82 -9.28
C TYR A 101 3.12 -4.09 -10.78
N HIS A 102 3.76 -5.15 -11.29
CA HIS A 102 3.72 -5.46 -12.71
C HIS A 102 2.33 -5.76 -13.29
N ALA A 103 1.29 -5.93 -12.45
CA ALA A 103 -0.08 -6.19 -12.87
C ALA A 103 -0.97 -4.93 -12.90
N PHE A 104 -0.45 -3.75 -12.51
CA PHE A 104 -1.20 -2.49 -12.49
C PHE A 104 -1.72 -2.09 -13.90
N ALA A 105 -2.77 -1.28 -13.94
CA ALA A 105 -3.40 -0.71 -15.13
C ALA A 105 -3.99 -1.72 -16.14
N ASN A 106 -4.27 -2.95 -15.71
CA ASN A 106 -4.92 -3.98 -16.53
C ASN A 106 -6.43 -4.12 -16.25
N ARG A 107 -7.02 -3.26 -15.40
CA ARG A 107 -8.43 -3.37 -14.96
C ARG A 107 -9.24 -2.12 -15.27
N THR A 108 -8.93 -0.99 -14.63
CA THR A 108 -9.59 0.30 -14.87
C THR A 108 -8.57 1.43 -14.73
N GLU A 109 -8.77 2.53 -15.46
CA GLU A 109 -7.99 3.75 -15.23
C GLU A 109 -8.22 4.27 -13.80
N GLY A 110 -7.15 4.72 -13.14
CA GLY A 110 -7.21 5.24 -11.78
C GLY A 110 -5.83 5.52 -11.17
N GLU A 111 -5.82 6.03 -9.94
CA GLU A 111 -4.60 6.27 -9.17
C GLU A 111 -3.84 4.97 -8.83
N MET A 112 -2.51 5.07 -8.71
CA MET A 112 -1.63 3.99 -8.24
C MET A 112 -0.52 4.54 -7.34
N LEU A 113 -0.15 3.77 -6.31
CA LEU A 113 0.94 4.11 -5.38
C LEU A 113 1.76 2.88 -4.96
N VAL A 114 3.10 2.99 -5.01
CA VAL A 114 4.04 1.99 -4.48
C VAL A 114 4.53 2.37 -3.08
N TRP A 115 5.00 3.61 -2.90
CA TRP A 115 5.54 4.10 -1.64
C TRP A 115 4.44 4.71 -0.75
N VAL A 116 4.05 3.97 0.28
CA VAL A 116 2.91 4.28 1.15
C VAL A 116 3.40 4.97 2.42
N GLN A 117 2.63 5.94 2.91
CA GLN A 117 2.90 6.54 4.22
C GLN A 117 2.74 5.48 5.32
N VAL A 118 3.43 5.70 6.44
CA VAL A 118 3.36 4.83 7.62
C VAL A 118 2.89 5.65 8.80
N LYS A 119 2.11 5.03 9.69
CA LYS A 119 1.53 5.67 10.86
C LYS A 119 1.46 4.75 12.07
#